data_AF-A0A1S4N2N7-F1
#
_entry.id   AF-A0A1S4N2N7-F1
#
_cell.length_a   1.000
_cell.length_b   1.000
_cell.length_c   1.000
_cell.angle_alpha   90.00
_cell.angle_beta   90.00
_cell.angle_gamma   90.00
#
_symmetry.space_group_name_H-M   'P 1'
#
loop_
_entity.id
_entity.type
_entity.pdbx_description
1 polymer ?
#
loop_
_entity_poly.entity_id
_entity_poly.type
_entity_poly.pdbx_seq_one_letter_code
_entity_poly.pdbx_strand_id
1 'polypeptide(L)'
;MVQITMDLINKILLLLFLISIIDITECSRSKYVPKWKKQACEIPALQNEHSHYTCGDNGEVKCLPGWTGDVCDVPICKKGCDPLQGYCKRPGECRCKLGFYGEFCNKCIALPGCQHGYCNNSFECICEEGWDGLFCSEPICRLDCHATRGYCDWPGECSCRLGWSGETCKDCQVLPGCLHGSCTKPLECKCDKGYTGILCQTPICAEKCHKEHGYCSKPGECRCRVGWWGDNCEKCYPYPGCKHGTCKKPWECNCEEGWGGMLCDQELTYCENNEGLCENGGTCISLPEEDGNYKCLCSQNFYGVNCEQEKKPDEMFPMPMVNKTENKPVLVTSKKPVVKTTTTTTTTTTTATQTNKVTTEKPILQSLSTTTEYKNEVNNET
;
A
#
# COMPACT_ATOMS: atom_id res chain seq x y z
N MET A 1 64.94 -90.90 -3.81
CA MET A 1 64.10 -90.94 -2.59
C MET A 1 62.73 -90.30 -2.88
N VAL A 2 62.04 -90.73 -3.95
CA VAL A 2 60.84 -90.02 -4.49
C VAL A 2 59.68 -90.97 -4.83
N GLN A 3 59.94 -92.21 -5.27
CA GLN A 3 58.87 -93.16 -5.62
C GLN A 3 57.97 -93.59 -4.45
N ILE A 4 58.51 -93.64 -3.22
CA ILE A 4 57.81 -94.21 -2.05
C ILE A 4 56.69 -93.29 -1.54
N THR A 5 56.79 -91.97 -1.75
CA THR A 5 55.79 -91.00 -1.26
C THR A 5 54.51 -90.99 -2.09
N MET A 6 54.58 -91.22 -3.41
CA MET A 6 53.39 -91.22 -4.27
C MET A 6 52.48 -92.43 -4.06
N ASP A 7 53.05 -93.62 -3.78
CA ASP A 7 52.29 -94.84 -3.50
C ASP A 7 51.45 -94.70 -2.21
N LEU A 8 52.02 -94.03 -1.20
CA LEU A 8 51.34 -93.71 0.05
C LEU A 8 50.20 -92.69 -0.16
N ILE A 9 50.45 -91.64 -0.95
CA ILE A 9 49.44 -90.62 -1.28
C ILE A 9 48.28 -91.23 -2.09
N ASN A 10 48.54 -92.08 -3.08
CA ASN A 10 47.48 -92.74 -3.85
C ASN A 10 46.67 -93.72 -3.00
N LYS A 11 47.28 -94.46 -2.07
CA LYS A 11 46.54 -95.32 -1.13
C LYS A 11 45.69 -94.51 -0.14
N ILE A 12 46.17 -93.35 0.29
CA ILE A 12 45.38 -92.41 1.10
C ILE A 12 44.22 -91.82 0.29
N LEU A 13 44.44 -91.42 -0.98
CA LEU A 13 43.36 -90.95 -1.86
C LEU A 13 42.30 -92.01 -2.12
N LEU A 14 42.70 -93.27 -2.37
CA LEU A 14 41.78 -94.40 -2.54
C LEU A 14 40.99 -94.70 -1.25
N LEU A 15 41.62 -94.64 -0.07
CA LEU A 15 40.92 -94.76 1.21
C LEU A 15 39.91 -93.63 1.41
N LEU A 16 40.28 -92.38 1.12
CA LEU A 16 39.37 -91.23 1.21
C LEU A 16 38.21 -91.34 0.21
N PHE A 17 38.46 -91.80 -1.02
CA PHE A 17 37.40 -92.07 -2.00
C PHE A 17 36.45 -93.19 -1.54
N LEU A 18 36.98 -94.30 -1.02
CA LEU A 18 36.17 -95.39 -0.48
C LEU A 18 35.33 -94.95 0.73
N ILE A 19 35.88 -94.10 1.60
CA ILE A 19 35.14 -93.49 2.72
C ILE A 19 34.02 -92.57 2.19
N SER A 20 34.23 -91.84 1.08
CA SER A 20 33.20 -91.00 0.47
C SER A 20 32.10 -91.76 -0.29
N ILE A 21 32.25 -93.08 -0.46
CA ILE A 21 31.25 -93.97 -1.10
C ILE A 21 30.59 -94.89 -0.05
N ILE A 22 30.85 -94.67 1.24
CA ILE A 22 30.00 -95.22 2.30
C ILE A 22 28.70 -94.40 2.32
N ASP A 23 27.73 -94.83 1.52
CA ASP A 23 26.34 -94.40 1.65
C ASP A 23 25.91 -94.69 3.09
N ILE A 24 25.77 -93.62 3.88
CA ILE A 24 25.10 -93.68 5.17
C ILE A 24 23.62 -93.82 4.85
N THR A 25 23.22 -95.08 4.66
CA THR A 25 21.84 -95.53 4.54
C THR A 25 20.95 -94.76 5.51
N GLU A 26 19.73 -94.41 5.07
CA GLU A 26 18.82 -93.53 5.81
C GLU A 26 18.42 -94.10 7.17
N CYS A 27 19.31 -93.94 8.16
CA CYS A 27 18.98 -93.97 9.56
C CYS A 27 18.08 -92.77 9.76
N SER A 28 16.76 -93.00 9.63
CA SER A 28 15.71 -92.01 9.81
C SER A 28 15.89 -91.39 11.19
N ARG A 29 16.60 -90.26 11.21
CA ARG A 29 16.94 -89.52 12.43
C ARG A 29 15.69 -88.77 12.83
N SER A 30 14.73 -89.53 13.35
CA SER A 30 13.46 -89.06 13.88
C SER A 30 13.74 -87.82 14.70
N LYS A 31 13.39 -86.66 14.13
CA LYS A 31 13.75 -85.37 14.73
C LYS A 31 13.21 -85.40 16.15
N TYR A 32 14.05 -85.01 17.11
CA TYR A 32 13.60 -84.91 18.49
C TYR A 32 12.63 -83.73 18.61
N VAL A 33 11.36 -83.98 18.29
CA VAL A 33 10.26 -83.02 18.46
C VAL A 33 9.96 -82.96 19.96
N PRO A 34 10.12 -81.79 20.61
CA PRO A 34 9.86 -81.64 22.04
C PRO A 34 8.42 -82.02 22.40
N LYS A 35 8.20 -82.53 23.61
CA LYS A 35 6.86 -82.97 24.06
C LYS A 35 5.78 -81.90 23.87
N TRP A 36 6.07 -80.65 24.21
CA TRP A 36 5.13 -79.52 24.02
C TRP A 36 4.77 -79.26 22.55
N LYS A 37 5.65 -79.59 21.60
CA LYS A 37 5.41 -79.42 20.16
C LYS A 37 4.60 -80.58 19.57
N LYS A 38 4.69 -81.77 20.17
CA LYS A 38 3.76 -82.89 19.90
C LYS A 38 2.37 -82.62 20.49
N GLN A 39 2.33 -82.06 21.69
CA GLN A 39 1.09 -81.70 22.40
C GLN A 39 0.19 -80.72 21.61
N ALA A 40 0.75 -79.91 20.70
CA ALA A 40 -0.02 -79.08 19.78
C ALA A 40 -0.81 -79.88 18.72
N CYS A 41 -0.42 -81.14 18.47
CA CYS A 41 -1.10 -82.09 17.57
C CYS A 41 -1.87 -83.19 18.32
N GLU A 42 -1.93 -83.13 19.65
CA GLU A 42 -2.61 -84.13 20.49
C GLU A 42 -4.06 -83.67 20.77
N ILE A 43 -5.00 -84.23 20.01
CA ILE A 43 -6.46 -84.00 20.09
C ILE A 43 -6.99 -84.40 21.50
N PRO A 44 -7.93 -83.65 22.13
CA PRO A 44 -8.92 -82.77 21.51
C PRO A 44 -8.63 -81.27 21.61
N ALA A 45 -7.44 -80.84 21.20
CA ALA A 45 -7.37 -79.59 20.44
C ALA A 45 -8.30 -79.70 19.22
N LEU A 46 -9.44 -79.01 19.28
CA LEU A 46 -10.31 -78.78 18.11
C LEU A 46 -9.44 -78.17 17.00
N GLN A 47 -9.63 -78.56 15.74
CA GLN A 47 -9.13 -77.75 14.61
C GLN A 47 -9.94 -76.45 14.58
N ASN A 48 -9.55 -75.50 15.42
CA ASN A 48 -10.10 -74.16 15.42
C ASN A 48 -9.94 -73.59 14.00
N GLU A 49 -10.99 -72.96 13.49
CA GLU A 49 -11.08 -72.39 12.14
C GLU A 49 -9.98 -71.35 11.84
N HIS A 50 -9.28 -70.91 12.89
CA HIS A 50 -8.19 -69.94 12.90
C HIS A 50 -6.80 -70.59 13.11
N SER A 51 -6.68 -71.92 12.97
CA SER A 51 -5.39 -72.62 13.05
C SER A 51 -4.61 -72.51 11.73
N HIS A 52 -3.28 -72.42 11.82
CA HIS A 52 -2.41 -72.09 10.68
C HIS A 52 -1.34 -73.14 10.38
N TYR A 53 -1.60 -74.38 10.80
CA TYR A 53 -0.73 -75.54 10.60
C TYR A 53 -1.50 -76.82 10.30
N THR A 54 -0.76 -77.81 9.83
CA THR A 54 -1.17 -79.21 9.67
C THR A 54 -0.21 -80.10 10.45
N CYS A 55 -0.69 -81.23 10.96
CA CYS A 55 0.13 -82.18 11.70
C CYS A 55 0.57 -83.33 10.77
N GLY A 56 1.86 -83.63 10.73
CA GLY A 56 2.37 -84.87 10.11
C GLY A 56 2.16 -86.09 11.00
N ASP A 57 2.23 -87.28 10.42
CA ASP A 57 2.01 -88.59 11.07
C ASP A 57 3.00 -88.88 12.22
N ASN A 58 4.10 -88.14 12.27
CA ASN A 58 5.14 -88.15 13.30
C ASN A 58 4.88 -87.17 14.47
N GLY A 59 3.80 -86.38 14.42
CA GLY A 59 3.52 -85.27 15.35
C GLY A 59 4.34 -84.00 15.06
N GLU A 60 4.86 -83.84 13.84
CA GLU A 60 5.57 -82.63 13.41
C GLU A 60 4.58 -81.58 12.86
N VAL A 61 4.56 -80.40 13.48
CA VAL A 61 3.79 -79.24 13.06
C VAL A 61 4.36 -78.69 11.74
N LYS A 62 3.54 -78.66 10.68
CA LYS A 62 3.87 -78.11 9.35
C LYS A 62 3.01 -76.88 9.07
N CYS A 63 3.64 -75.71 8.95
CA CYS A 63 2.93 -74.45 8.72
C CYS A 63 2.24 -74.39 7.35
N LEU A 64 1.09 -73.71 7.30
CA LEU A 64 0.46 -73.34 6.04
C LEU A 64 1.32 -72.28 5.30
N PRO A 65 1.20 -72.16 3.96
CA PRO A 65 1.94 -71.17 3.19
C PRO A 65 1.73 -69.75 3.74
N GLY A 66 2.85 -69.06 4.03
CA GLY A 66 2.81 -67.72 4.62
C GLY A 66 2.84 -67.67 6.15
N TRP A 67 3.01 -68.79 6.85
CA TRP A 67 3.16 -68.84 8.32
C TRP A 67 4.49 -69.47 8.75
N THR A 68 4.98 -69.06 9.92
CA THR A 68 6.24 -69.48 10.53
C THR A 68 6.16 -69.39 12.05
N GLY A 69 7.24 -69.71 12.76
CA GLY A 69 7.24 -69.89 14.21
C GLY A 69 7.00 -71.35 14.63
N ASP A 70 7.17 -71.64 15.91
CA ASP A 70 7.20 -73.03 16.39
C ASP A 70 5.83 -73.72 16.36
N VAL A 71 4.74 -72.94 16.47
CA VAL A 71 3.35 -73.41 16.30
C VAL A 71 2.64 -72.68 15.15
N CYS A 72 3.43 -72.13 14.20
CA CYS A 72 2.94 -71.45 12.99
C CYS A 72 2.03 -70.24 13.24
N ASP A 73 2.23 -69.59 14.37
CA ASP A 73 1.51 -68.43 14.89
C ASP A 73 2.03 -67.08 14.36
N VAL A 74 3.24 -67.05 13.78
CA VAL A 74 3.86 -65.85 13.24
C VAL A 74 3.59 -65.75 11.73
N PRO A 75 2.89 -64.71 11.23
CA PRO A 75 2.71 -64.52 9.80
C PRO A 75 4.02 -64.08 9.13
N ILE A 76 4.27 -64.60 7.92
CA ILE A 76 5.39 -64.17 7.08
C ILE A 76 4.97 -62.86 6.38
N CYS A 77 5.58 -61.75 6.79
CA CYS A 77 5.31 -60.43 6.23
C CYS A 77 5.73 -60.34 4.75
N LYS A 78 5.28 -59.28 4.06
CA LYS A 78 5.62 -59.04 2.65
C LYS A 78 7.13 -59.09 2.43
N LYS A 79 7.58 -59.81 1.38
CA LYS A 79 9.02 -59.86 1.03
C LYS A 79 9.54 -58.44 0.78
N GLY A 80 10.56 -58.04 1.54
CA GLY A 80 11.14 -56.70 1.50
C GLY A 80 10.62 -55.72 2.57
N CYS A 81 9.61 -56.10 3.36
CA CYS A 81 9.15 -55.34 4.53
C CYS A 81 10.30 -55.15 5.53
N ASP A 82 10.49 -53.93 6.04
CA ASP A 82 11.60 -53.60 6.94
C ASP A 82 11.55 -54.42 8.25
N PRO A 83 12.66 -55.07 8.68
CA PRO A 83 12.67 -55.98 9.82
C PRO A 83 12.61 -55.25 11.18
N LEU A 84 12.86 -53.95 11.23
CA LEU A 84 12.87 -53.13 12.45
C LEU A 84 11.61 -52.26 12.54
N GLN A 85 11.10 -51.75 11.42
CA GLN A 85 10.01 -50.77 11.35
C GLN A 85 8.72 -51.32 10.74
N GLY A 86 8.79 -52.46 10.04
CA GLY A 86 7.64 -53.24 9.60
C GLY A 86 7.13 -54.20 10.68
N TYR A 87 5.85 -54.57 10.56
CA TYR A 87 5.25 -55.74 11.18
C TYR A 87 4.05 -56.20 10.31
N CYS A 88 3.51 -57.38 10.56
CA CYS A 88 2.31 -57.86 9.86
C CYS A 88 1.37 -58.58 10.84
N LYS A 89 0.07 -58.53 10.56
CA LYS A 89 -0.95 -59.35 11.25
C LYS A 89 -1.51 -60.45 10.35
N ARG A 90 -1.26 -60.36 9.04
CA ARG A 90 -1.64 -61.36 8.04
C ARG A 90 -0.46 -61.66 7.11
N PRO A 91 -0.32 -62.88 6.57
CA PRO A 91 0.71 -63.20 5.59
C PRO A 91 0.69 -62.23 4.39
N GLY A 92 1.86 -61.81 3.93
CA GLY A 92 2.00 -60.89 2.79
C GLY A 92 1.61 -59.42 3.06
N GLU A 93 1.13 -59.09 4.26
CA GLU A 93 0.94 -57.70 4.72
C GLU A 93 2.31 -57.07 5.08
N CYS A 94 2.40 -55.75 5.03
CA CYS A 94 3.45 -54.96 5.69
C CYS A 94 2.77 -53.72 6.28
N ARG A 95 2.87 -53.54 7.60
CA ARG A 95 2.32 -52.42 8.37
C ARG A 95 3.46 -51.70 9.05
N CYS A 96 3.43 -50.38 9.05
CA CYS A 96 4.53 -49.59 9.59
C CYS A 96 4.31 -49.24 11.06
N LYS A 97 5.40 -49.22 11.82
CA LYS A 97 5.44 -48.59 13.14
C LYS A 97 5.26 -47.07 13.00
N LEU A 98 4.81 -46.43 14.08
CA LEU A 98 4.64 -44.99 14.14
C LEU A 98 5.97 -44.29 13.80
N GLY A 99 5.94 -43.32 12.89
CA GLY A 99 7.15 -42.65 12.39
C GLY A 99 7.72 -43.23 11.09
N PHE A 100 7.12 -44.27 10.51
CA PHE A 100 7.54 -44.86 9.23
C PHE A 100 6.36 -45.06 8.26
N TYR A 101 6.64 -45.00 6.95
CA TYR A 101 5.65 -45.15 5.88
C TYR A 101 6.22 -45.84 4.63
N GLY A 102 5.36 -46.04 3.62
CA GLY A 102 5.68 -46.70 2.36
C GLY A 102 5.39 -48.20 2.37
N GLU A 103 5.38 -48.82 1.19
CA GLU A 103 5.00 -50.23 0.98
C GLU A 103 5.84 -51.24 1.79
N PHE A 104 7.07 -50.87 2.10
CA PHE A 104 8.04 -51.67 2.86
C PHE A 104 8.39 -51.07 4.22
N CYS A 105 7.75 -49.98 4.63
CA CYS A 105 8.00 -49.28 5.91
C CYS A 105 9.44 -48.77 6.11
N ASN A 106 10.17 -48.60 5.01
CA ASN A 106 11.57 -48.18 4.97
C ASN A 106 11.77 -46.66 4.77
N LYS A 107 10.69 -45.86 4.78
CA LYS A 107 10.75 -44.40 4.72
C LYS A 107 10.36 -43.81 6.07
N CYS A 108 11.21 -42.95 6.64
CA CYS A 108 10.86 -42.15 7.82
C CYS A 108 9.74 -41.15 7.49
N ILE A 109 8.86 -40.90 8.44
CA ILE A 109 7.94 -39.76 8.42
C ILE A 109 8.70 -38.57 9.04
N ALA A 110 8.90 -37.50 8.27
CA ALA A 110 9.50 -36.27 8.77
C ALA A 110 8.61 -35.58 9.83
N LEU A 111 9.15 -34.63 10.58
CA LEU A 111 8.39 -33.89 11.60
C LEU A 111 7.10 -33.28 10.99
N PRO A 112 5.90 -33.48 11.58
CA PRO A 112 4.66 -32.95 11.01
C PRO A 112 4.71 -31.43 10.87
N GLY A 113 4.56 -30.93 9.64
CA GLY A 113 4.71 -29.51 9.30
C GLY A 113 5.99 -29.19 8.51
N CYS A 114 6.96 -30.11 8.43
CA CYS A 114 8.16 -30.00 7.60
C CYS A 114 7.79 -29.72 6.12
N GLN A 115 8.28 -28.62 5.53
CA GLN A 115 7.96 -28.19 4.16
C GLN A 115 9.11 -28.49 3.20
N HIS A 116 10.24 -27.81 3.34
CA HIS A 116 11.40 -27.91 2.45
C HIS A 116 12.54 -28.65 3.16
N GLY A 117 12.27 -29.91 3.51
CA GLY A 117 13.17 -30.73 4.30
C GLY A 117 12.87 -32.21 4.25
N TYR A 118 13.87 -33.01 4.63
CA TYR A 118 13.85 -34.47 4.58
C TYR A 118 14.19 -35.07 5.95
N CYS A 119 14.26 -36.41 6.02
CA CYS A 119 14.62 -37.14 7.22
C CYS A 119 15.51 -38.35 6.89
N ASN A 120 16.32 -38.76 7.87
CA ASN A 120 16.95 -40.07 7.96
C ASN A 120 16.25 -40.91 9.05
N ASN A 121 15.94 -40.29 10.20
CA ASN A 121 15.20 -40.88 11.30
C ASN A 121 13.72 -40.44 11.31
N SER A 122 12.85 -41.16 12.03
CA SER A 122 11.47 -40.73 12.25
C SER A 122 11.40 -39.44 13.07
N PHE A 123 10.55 -38.50 12.63
CA PHE A 123 10.22 -37.23 13.30
C PHE A 123 11.34 -36.18 13.39
N GLU A 124 12.38 -36.26 12.57
CA GLU A 124 13.27 -35.11 12.30
C GLU A 124 12.84 -34.36 11.02
N CYS A 125 13.36 -33.15 10.85
CA CYS A 125 13.21 -32.33 9.65
C CYS A 125 14.57 -31.66 9.40
N ILE A 126 15.27 -32.09 8.36
CA ILE A 126 16.58 -31.58 7.95
C ILE A 126 16.35 -30.71 6.71
N CYS A 127 16.69 -29.43 6.80
CA CYS A 127 16.36 -28.47 5.76
C CYS A 127 17.18 -28.66 4.49
N GLU A 128 16.54 -28.39 3.36
CA GLU A 128 17.20 -28.25 2.06
C GLU A 128 17.98 -26.93 1.99
N GLU A 129 18.93 -26.83 1.05
CA GLU A 129 19.81 -25.66 0.94
C GLU A 129 19.00 -24.37 0.73
N GLY A 130 19.20 -23.39 1.61
CA GLY A 130 18.45 -22.13 1.61
C GLY A 130 17.23 -22.09 2.53
N TRP A 131 16.91 -23.16 3.28
CA TRP A 131 15.81 -23.16 4.26
C TRP A 131 16.28 -23.34 5.70
N ASP A 132 15.56 -22.72 6.63
CA ASP A 132 15.83 -22.72 8.07
C ASP A 132 14.51 -22.83 8.87
N GLY A 133 14.64 -22.89 10.20
CA GLY A 133 13.55 -23.06 11.16
C GLY A 133 13.17 -24.53 11.36
N LEU A 134 12.48 -24.82 12.48
CA LEU A 134 12.14 -26.18 12.93
C LEU A 134 11.35 -27.03 11.90
N PHE A 135 10.69 -26.36 10.95
CA PHE A 135 9.88 -26.98 9.90
C PHE A 135 10.38 -26.69 8.48
N CYS A 136 11.58 -26.11 8.34
CA CYS A 136 12.18 -25.72 7.05
C CYS A 136 11.21 -24.89 6.19
N SER A 137 10.69 -23.83 6.83
CA SER A 137 9.65 -22.94 6.32
C SER A 137 10.07 -21.47 6.33
N GLU A 138 11.26 -21.17 6.86
CA GLU A 138 11.85 -19.83 6.86
C GLU A 138 12.95 -19.78 5.78
N PRO A 139 12.82 -18.96 4.72
CA PRO A 139 13.83 -18.89 3.66
C PRO A 139 15.05 -18.06 4.11
N ILE A 140 16.25 -18.54 3.79
CA ILE A 140 17.51 -17.85 4.03
C ILE A 140 17.71 -16.81 2.92
N CYS A 141 17.51 -15.53 3.27
CA CYS A 141 17.66 -14.41 2.34
C CYS A 141 19.12 -14.21 1.90
N ARG A 142 19.32 -13.38 0.86
CA ARG A 142 20.65 -13.02 0.33
C ARG A 142 21.60 -12.58 1.47
N LEU A 143 22.83 -13.10 1.51
CA LEU A 143 23.78 -12.91 2.65
C LEU A 143 24.12 -11.45 2.97
N ASP A 144 23.98 -10.55 2.00
CA ASP A 144 24.21 -9.12 2.14
C ASP A 144 22.93 -8.31 2.46
N CYS A 145 21.76 -8.94 2.47
CA CYS A 145 20.46 -8.36 2.79
C CYS A 145 20.42 -7.90 4.26
N HIS A 146 19.97 -6.66 4.51
CA HIS A 146 19.97 -6.12 5.87
C HIS A 146 18.88 -6.76 6.74
N ALA A 147 19.26 -7.64 7.67
CA ALA A 147 18.40 -8.49 8.51
C ALA A 147 17.03 -7.91 8.98
N THR A 148 16.98 -6.66 9.45
CA THR A 148 15.72 -6.03 9.92
C THR A 148 15.00 -5.12 8.92
N ARG A 149 15.59 -4.90 7.72
CA ARG A 149 15.11 -3.95 6.69
C ARG A 149 14.76 -4.64 5.38
N GLY A 150 15.40 -5.76 5.08
CA GLY A 150 14.95 -6.70 4.07
C GLY A 150 13.98 -7.75 4.65
N TYR A 151 13.50 -8.58 3.75
CA TYR A 151 12.89 -9.89 3.95
C TYR A 151 13.03 -10.67 2.64
N CYS A 152 12.61 -11.93 2.61
CA CYS A 152 12.51 -12.71 1.38
C CYS A 152 11.37 -13.71 1.52
N ASP A 153 10.72 -14.02 0.41
CA ASP A 153 9.72 -15.09 0.32
C ASP A 153 10.34 -16.38 -0.27
N TRP A 154 11.55 -16.28 -0.85
CA TRP A 154 12.35 -17.35 -1.43
C TRP A 154 13.83 -17.25 -1.04
N PRO A 155 14.57 -18.39 -0.98
CA PRO A 155 15.99 -18.40 -0.66
C PRO A 155 16.82 -17.56 -1.64
N GLY A 156 17.79 -16.81 -1.11
CA GLY A 156 18.68 -15.96 -1.90
C GLY A 156 18.09 -14.65 -2.42
N GLU A 157 16.79 -14.41 -2.28
CA GLU A 157 16.14 -13.13 -2.61
C GLU A 157 16.39 -12.07 -1.50
N CYS A 158 16.16 -10.78 -1.82
CA CYS A 158 16.15 -9.69 -0.85
C CYS A 158 15.15 -8.61 -1.28
N SER A 159 13.99 -8.58 -0.62
CA SER A 159 12.91 -7.61 -0.81
C SER A 159 12.92 -6.57 0.30
N CYS A 160 12.86 -5.28 -0.05
CA CYS A 160 13.00 -4.21 0.93
C CYS A 160 11.68 -3.82 1.59
N ARG A 161 11.72 -3.63 2.92
CA ARG A 161 10.61 -3.05 3.69
C ARG A 161 10.48 -1.56 3.35
N LEU A 162 9.25 -1.04 3.44
CA LEU A 162 8.92 0.34 3.08
C LEU A 162 9.89 1.36 3.71
N GLY A 163 10.45 2.22 2.86
CA GLY A 163 11.45 3.21 3.26
C GLY A 163 12.90 2.81 3.04
N TRP A 164 13.19 1.58 2.64
CA TRP A 164 14.53 1.11 2.28
C TRP A 164 14.63 0.73 0.80
N SER A 165 15.82 0.83 0.25
CA SER A 165 16.12 0.65 -1.18
C SER A 165 17.55 0.12 -1.38
N GLY A 166 17.94 -0.02 -2.66
CA GLY A 166 19.16 -0.74 -3.07
C GLY A 166 19.01 -2.25 -2.89
N GLU A 167 19.83 -3.04 -3.57
CA GLU A 167 19.72 -4.51 -3.55
C GLU A 167 19.90 -5.15 -2.16
N THR A 168 20.45 -4.39 -1.20
CA THR A 168 20.75 -4.86 0.15
C THR A 168 19.82 -4.29 1.24
N CYS A 169 18.88 -3.42 0.85
CA CYS A 169 17.97 -2.71 1.75
C CYS A 169 18.69 -1.90 2.85
N LYS A 170 19.91 -1.40 2.54
CA LYS A 170 20.72 -0.56 3.42
C LYS A 170 20.50 0.92 3.15
N ASP A 171 20.26 1.29 1.89
CA ASP A 171 20.04 2.65 1.43
C ASP A 171 18.62 3.11 1.76
N CYS A 172 18.43 4.40 2.04
CA CYS A 172 17.11 4.94 2.28
C CYS A 172 16.36 5.15 0.97
N GLN A 173 15.07 4.80 0.94
CA GLN A 173 14.17 5.23 -0.10
C GLN A 173 13.76 6.68 0.19
N VAL A 174 14.11 7.59 -0.72
CA VAL A 174 13.64 8.98 -0.72
C VAL A 174 12.11 9.01 -0.85
N LEU A 175 11.45 9.97 -0.21
CA LEU A 175 10.00 10.14 -0.31
C LEU A 175 9.55 10.22 -1.79
N PRO A 176 8.60 9.37 -2.26
CA PRO A 176 8.17 9.38 -3.65
C PRO A 176 7.68 10.75 -4.12
N GLY A 177 8.17 11.20 -5.27
CA GLY A 177 7.89 12.53 -5.83
C GLY A 177 8.86 13.63 -5.39
N CYS A 178 9.84 13.35 -4.53
CA CYS A 178 10.96 14.26 -4.25
C CYS A 178 11.75 14.56 -5.54
N LEU A 179 11.95 15.84 -5.87
CA LEU A 179 12.60 16.28 -7.12
C LEU A 179 14.06 16.71 -6.93
N HIS A 180 14.32 17.52 -5.90
CA HIS A 180 15.63 18.13 -5.62
C HIS A 180 15.99 17.94 -4.15
N GLY A 181 16.20 16.70 -3.74
CA GLY A 181 16.55 16.36 -2.38
C GLY A 181 17.02 14.93 -2.20
N SER A 182 17.63 14.68 -1.04
CA SER A 182 18.17 13.39 -0.61
C SER A 182 17.45 12.88 0.64
N CYS A 183 17.72 11.64 1.05
CA CYS A 183 17.23 11.10 2.31
C CYS A 183 18.38 10.90 3.31
N THR A 184 18.08 10.95 4.60
CA THR A 184 18.95 10.41 5.66
C THR A 184 18.22 9.42 6.55
N LYS A 185 16.90 9.60 6.66
CA LYS A 185 15.94 8.64 7.21
C LYS A 185 15.08 8.06 6.09
N PRO A 186 14.51 6.86 6.25
CA PRO A 186 13.53 6.31 5.33
C PRO A 186 12.36 7.28 5.09
N LEU A 187 11.93 7.43 3.83
CA LEU A 187 10.81 8.28 3.39
C LEU A 187 10.96 9.79 3.74
N GLU A 188 12.19 10.27 3.86
CA GLU A 188 12.53 11.70 3.98
C GLU A 188 12.81 12.30 2.59
N CYS A 189 12.56 13.60 2.42
CA CYS A 189 12.99 14.42 1.28
C CYS A 189 13.63 15.70 1.83
N LYS A 190 14.94 15.65 2.05
CA LYS A 190 15.75 16.77 2.54
C LYS A 190 16.26 17.56 1.35
N CYS A 191 15.79 18.80 1.21
CA CYS A 191 16.05 19.59 0.01
C CYS A 191 17.52 19.95 -0.20
N ASP A 192 17.89 19.95 -1.47
CA ASP A 192 19.14 20.52 -1.95
C ASP A 192 19.13 22.05 -1.82
N LYS A 193 20.32 22.65 -1.83
CA LYS A 193 20.50 24.09 -1.67
C LYS A 193 19.70 24.86 -2.73
N GLY A 194 18.76 25.69 -2.28
CA GLY A 194 17.92 26.50 -3.15
C GLY A 194 16.53 25.93 -3.44
N TYR A 195 16.15 24.78 -2.85
CA TYR A 195 14.79 24.24 -2.96
C TYR A 195 14.08 24.14 -1.61
N THR A 196 12.75 24.15 -1.64
CA THR A 196 11.86 24.07 -0.47
C THR A 196 10.52 23.41 -0.84
N GLY A 197 9.68 23.18 0.18
CA GLY A 197 8.47 22.36 0.09
C GLY A 197 8.73 20.89 0.43
N ILE A 198 7.66 20.14 0.71
CA ILE A 198 7.71 18.75 1.22
C ILE A 198 8.37 17.77 0.23
N LEU A 199 8.36 18.10 -1.07
CA LEU A 199 8.96 17.31 -2.15
C LEU A 199 10.11 18.06 -2.85
N CYS A 200 10.58 19.17 -2.25
CA CYS A 200 11.62 20.04 -2.79
C CYS A 200 11.32 20.52 -4.23
N GLN A 201 10.03 20.74 -4.48
CA GLN A 201 9.48 21.12 -5.78
C GLN A 201 9.50 22.64 -6.02
N THR A 202 9.62 23.44 -4.95
CA THR A 202 9.54 24.91 -5.03
C THR A 202 10.95 25.49 -4.99
N PRO A 203 11.41 26.23 -6.02
CA PRO A 203 12.68 26.96 -5.96
C PRO A 203 12.60 28.12 -4.96
N ILE A 204 13.71 28.40 -4.28
CA ILE A 204 13.90 29.58 -3.42
C ILE A 204 14.43 30.71 -4.31
N CYS A 205 13.64 31.76 -4.48
CA CYS A 205 14.00 32.93 -5.28
C CYS A 205 15.16 33.74 -4.64
N ALA A 206 15.70 34.72 -5.35
CA ALA A 206 16.71 35.63 -4.79
C ALA A 206 16.26 36.24 -3.45
N GLU A 207 17.17 36.41 -2.48
CA GLU A 207 16.83 36.76 -1.08
C GLU A 207 15.97 38.04 -0.94
N LYS A 208 16.15 39.00 -1.84
CA LYS A 208 15.44 40.29 -1.87
C LYS A 208 14.25 40.32 -2.83
N CYS A 209 13.92 39.20 -3.49
CA CYS A 209 12.81 39.14 -4.44
C CYS A 209 11.46 39.36 -3.74
N HIS A 210 10.66 40.33 -4.20
CA HIS A 210 9.41 40.70 -3.55
C HIS A 210 8.40 39.55 -3.57
N LYS A 211 7.96 39.09 -2.39
CA LYS A 211 7.22 37.83 -2.22
C LYS A 211 5.90 37.76 -3.02
N GLU A 212 5.25 38.90 -3.22
CA GLU A 212 3.98 38.98 -3.95
C GLU A 212 4.17 39.36 -5.43
N HIS A 213 5.21 40.12 -5.77
CA HIS A 213 5.39 40.73 -7.10
C HIS A 213 6.45 40.02 -7.95
N GLY A 214 7.31 39.24 -7.30
CA GLY A 214 8.26 38.33 -7.93
C GLY A 214 7.75 36.90 -7.99
N TYR A 215 8.43 36.09 -8.80
CA TYR A 215 8.41 34.63 -8.79
C TYR A 215 9.76 34.14 -9.35
N CYS A 216 10.03 32.83 -9.28
CA CYS A 216 11.22 32.24 -9.85
C CYS A 216 10.91 30.86 -10.44
N SER A 217 11.63 30.49 -11.49
CA SER A 217 11.59 29.14 -12.06
C SER A 217 12.85 28.33 -11.74
N LYS A 218 13.92 29.02 -11.32
CA LYS A 218 15.17 28.41 -10.82
C LYS A 218 15.57 29.06 -9.48
N PRO A 219 16.33 28.36 -8.61
CA PRO A 219 16.85 28.95 -7.39
C PRO A 219 17.69 30.20 -7.65
N GLY A 220 17.55 31.23 -6.82
CA GLY A 220 18.28 32.50 -6.94
C GLY A 220 17.85 33.40 -8.10
N GLU A 221 16.88 33.00 -8.92
CA GLU A 221 16.24 33.88 -9.92
C GLU A 221 15.26 34.85 -9.22
N CYS A 222 14.99 36.01 -9.83
CA CYS A 222 13.80 36.81 -9.55
C CYS A 222 13.21 37.30 -10.88
N ARG A 223 11.92 37.00 -11.10
CA ARG A 223 11.16 37.36 -12.30
C ARG A 223 9.96 38.19 -11.86
N CYS A 224 9.77 39.37 -12.43
CA CYS A 224 8.66 40.23 -12.04
C CYS A 224 7.34 39.82 -12.70
N ARG A 225 6.24 39.96 -11.96
CA ARG A 225 4.89 39.93 -12.51
C ARG A 225 4.65 41.18 -13.36
N VAL A 226 3.72 41.08 -14.30
CA VAL A 226 3.32 42.19 -15.18
C VAL A 226 2.98 43.42 -14.34
N GLY A 227 3.57 44.57 -14.70
CA GLY A 227 3.41 45.82 -13.97
C GLY A 227 4.47 46.12 -12.91
N TRP A 228 5.41 45.19 -12.64
CA TRP A 228 6.52 45.39 -11.70
C TRP A 228 7.89 45.20 -12.38
N TRP A 229 8.93 45.86 -11.85
CA TRP A 229 10.30 45.85 -12.39
C TRP A 229 11.38 46.14 -11.33
N GLY A 230 12.64 46.16 -11.79
CA GLY A 230 13.84 46.20 -10.96
C GLY A 230 14.22 44.81 -10.44
N ASP A 231 15.47 44.64 -10.00
CA ASP A 231 16.05 43.33 -9.68
C ASP A 231 15.29 42.54 -8.59
N ASN A 232 14.59 43.27 -7.72
CA ASN A 232 13.78 42.75 -6.62
C ASN A 232 12.26 42.74 -6.92
N CYS A 233 11.81 43.32 -8.03
CA CYS A 233 10.38 43.54 -8.35
C CYS A 233 9.62 44.44 -7.35
N GLU A 234 10.33 45.33 -6.66
CA GLU A 234 9.77 46.31 -5.72
C GLU A 234 9.15 47.54 -6.42
N LYS A 235 9.58 47.87 -7.64
CA LYS A 235 9.11 49.07 -8.36
C LYS A 235 7.95 48.72 -9.27
N CYS A 236 6.88 49.51 -9.21
CA CYS A 236 5.80 49.45 -10.20
C CYS A 236 6.22 50.16 -11.50
N TYR A 237 5.63 49.76 -12.63
CA TYR A 237 5.59 50.61 -13.82
C TYR A 237 4.50 51.68 -13.63
N PRO A 238 4.78 52.97 -13.84
CA PRO A 238 3.76 54.00 -13.93
C PRO A 238 2.95 53.85 -15.24
N TYR A 239 1.89 54.64 -15.39
CA TYR A 239 1.13 54.67 -16.65
C TYR A 239 2.01 55.08 -17.84
N PRO A 240 1.89 54.46 -19.04
CA PRO A 240 2.69 54.83 -20.20
C PRO A 240 2.49 56.30 -20.61
N GLY A 241 3.57 57.09 -20.60
CA GLY A 241 3.52 58.53 -20.87
C GLY A 241 3.50 59.43 -19.63
N CYS A 242 3.39 58.84 -18.42
CA CYS A 242 3.54 59.55 -17.14
C CYS A 242 4.92 60.26 -17.08
N LYS A 243 4.95 61.59 -16.90
CA LYS A 243 6.19 62.39 -16.86
C LYS A 243 6.61 62.72 -15.43
N HIS A 244 5.83 63.53 -14.72
CA HIS A 244 6.14 64.04 -13.38
C HIS A 244 5.24 63.39 -12.33
N GLY A 245 5.31 62.06 -12.23
CA GLY A 245 4.45 61.29 -11.36
C GLY A 245 5.01 59.92 -10.97
N THR A 246 4.57 59.42 -9.82
CA THR A 246 4.99 58.15 -9.22
C THR A 246 3.84 57.15 -9.14
N CYS A 247 4.13 55.88 -8.92
CA CYS A 247 3.11 54.83 -8.77
C CYS A 247 3.19 54.16 -7.40
N LYS A 248 2.07 53.66 -6.88
CA LYS A 248 2.00 52.77 -5.70
C LYS A 248 1.52 51.38 -6.10
N LYS A 249 0.67 51.30 -7.14
CA LYS A 249 0.33 50.08 -7.88
C LYS A 249 0.72 50.26 -9.36
N PRO A 250 0.85 49.17 -10.13
CA PRO A 250 1.12 49.27 -11.56
C PRO A 250 0.08 50.11 -12.31
N TRP A 251 0.57 50.87 -13.28
CA TRP A 251 -0.22 51.72 -14.18
C TRP A 251 -0.94 52.90 -13.52
N GLU A 252 -0.58 53.25 -12.28
CA GLU A 252 -0.93 54.55 -11.70
C GLU A 252 0.03 55.64 -12.20
N CYS A 253 -0.43 56.90 -12.18
CA CYS A 253 0.40 58.10 -12.34
C CYS A 253 -0.08 59.12 -11.30
N ASN A 254 0.55 59.09 -10.11
CA ASN A 254 0.25 60.00 -9.00
C ASN A 254 1.20 61.20 -9.12
N CYS A 255 0.70 62.38 -9.47
CA CYS A 255 1.54 63.53 -9.79
C CYS A 255 2.39 64.00 -8.61
N GLU A 256 3.57 64.53 -8.95
CA GLU A 256 4.41 65.29 -8.04
C GLU A 256 3.81 66.68 -7.82
N GLU A 257 4.22 67.36 -6.74
CA GLU A 257 3.68 68.68 -6.39
C GLU A 257 3.99 69.70 -7.51
N GLY A 258 2.98 70.50 -7.89
CA GLY A 258 3.05 71.39 -9.06
C GLY A 258 2.67 70.77 -10.41
N TRP A 259 2.37 69.47 -10.50
CA TRP A 259 2.00 68.79 -11.75
C TRP A 259 0.58 68.22 -11.77
N GLY A 260 -0.03 68.20 -12.95
CA GLY A 260 -1.41 67.77 -13.16
C GLY A 260 -1.69 67.18 -14.55
N GLY A 261 -2.98 66.88 -14.79
CA GLY A 261 -3.43 66.08 -15.93
C GLY A 261 -3.19 64.58 -15.72
N MET A 262 -3.84 63.74 -16.54
CA MET A 262 -3.81 62.27 -16.40
C MET A 262 -2.42 61.63 -16.55
N LEU A 263 -1.45 62.34 -17.15
CA LEU A 263 -0.07 61.89 -17.36
C LEU A 263 0.95 62.72 -16.56
N CYS A 264 0.50 63.60 -15.67
CA CYS A 264 1.34 64.51 -14.90
C CYS A 264 2.32 65.27 -15.81
N ASP A 265 1.75 65.91 -16.83
CA ASP A 265 2.47 66.63 -17.87
C ASP A 265 1.93 68.03 -18.17
N GLN A 266 0.96 68.48 -17.38
CA GLN A 266 0.52 69.87 -17.28
C GLN A 266 1.15 70.49 -16.03
N GLU A 267 1.75 71.68 -16.17
CA GLU A 267 2.38 72.42 -15.07
C GLU A 267 1.35 73.34 -14.41
N LEU A 268 1.13 73.21 -13.09
CA LEU A 268 0.02 73.85 -12.37
C LEU A 268 0.38 75.23 -11.82
N THR A 269 0.88 76.12 -12.68
CA THR A 269 1.39 77.46 -12.31
C THR A 269 0.33 78.57 -12.27
N TYR A 270 -0.96 78.25 -12.41
CA TYR A 270 -2.01 79.27 -12.61
C TYR A 270 -2.12 80.26 -11.44
N CYS A 271 -2.10 79.79 -10.19
CA CYS A 271 -2.13 80.67 -9.00
C CYS A 271 -0.85 81.51 -8.85
N GLU A 272 0.31 80.98 -9.26
CA GLU A 272 1.60 81.68 -9.17
C GLU A 272 1.70 82.81 -10.20
N ASN A 273 1.12 82.61 -11.37
CA ASN A 273 1.01 83.62 -12.42
C ASN A 273 -0.11 84.66 -12.18
N ASN A 274 -0.99 84.45 -11.19
CA ASN A 274 -2.16 85.30 -10.91
C ASN A 274 -2.26 85.62 -9.40
N GLU A 275 -1.23 86.29 -8.85
CA GLU A 275 -1.25 86.75 -7.46
C GLU A 275 -2.48 87.64 -7.16
N GLY A 276 -3.10 87.44 -6.00
CA GLY A 276 -4.28 88.20 -5.57
C GLY A 276 -5.63 87.71 -6.12
N LEU A 277 -5.66 86.66 -6.94
CA LEU A 277 -6.88 86.11 -7.54
C LEU A 277 -7.93 85.63 -6.51
N CYS A 278 -7.49 85.20 -5.33
CA CYS A 278 -8.35 84.86 -4.20
C CYS A 278 -8.34 86.00 -3.16
N GLU A 279 -9.45 86.71 -3.05
CA GLU A 279 -9.63 87.82 -2.11
C GLU A 279 -9.75 87.33 -0.65
N ASN A 280 -9.73 88.28 0.28
CA ASN A 280 -10.10 88.08 1.69
C ASN A 280 -9.35 86.95 2.42
N GLY A 281 -8.10 86.68 2.02
CA GLY A 281 -7.27 85.63 2.60
C GLY A 281 -7.74 84.21 2.27
N GLY A 282 -8.28 84.01 1.06
CA GLY A 282 -8.49 82.66 0.51
C GLY A 282 -7.19 82.06 -0.05
N THR A 283 -6.99 80.75 0.13
CA THR A 283 -5.84 80.04 -0.45
C THR A 283 -6.14 79.65 -1.89
N CYS A 284 -5.32 80.09 -2.85
CA CYS A 284 -5.41 79.64 -4.24
C CYS A 284 -4.80 78.24 -4.41
N ILE A 285 -5.51 77.36 -5.12
CA ILE A 285 -5.01 76.05 -5.56
C ILE A 285 -5.13 75.98 -7.08
N SER A 286 -4.01 75.79 -7.78
CA SER A 286 -4.01 75.55 -9.23
C SER A 286 -4.59 74.17 -9.54
N LEU A 287 -5.35 74.06 -10.63
CA LEU A 287 -5.99 72.84 -11.11
C LEU A 287 -5.69 72.62 -12.60
N PRO A 288 -5.87 71.40 -13.13
CA PRO A 288 -5.84 71.14 -14.58
C PRO A 288 -6.82 72.05 -15.35
N GLU A 289 -6.55 72.27 -16.64
CA GLU A 289 -7.44 73.08 -17.50
C GLU A 289 -8.86 72.51 -17.57
N GLU A 290 -8.98 71.17 -17.61
CA GLU A 290 -10.25 70.43 -17.59
C GLU A 290 -11.07 70.64 -16.31
N ASP A 291 -10.42 70.94 -15.18
CA ASP A 291 -11.04 71.23 -13.88
C ASP A 291 -11.24 72.74 -13.61
N GLY A 292 -10.87 73.61 -14.56
CA GLY A 292 -11.10 75.06 -14.49
C GLY A 292 -9.88 75.91 -14.08
N ASN A 293 -8.65 75.42 -14.23
CA ASN A 293 -7.37 76.10 -13.96
C ASN A 293 -7.06 76.47 -12.50
N TYR A 294 -8.04 76.82 -11.67
CA TYR A 294 -7.83 77.17 -10.26
C TYR A 294 -9.08 77.00 -9.40
N LYS A 295 -8.87 77.03 -8.09
CA LYS A 295 -9.93 77.11 -7.08
C LYS A 295 -9.45 77.85 -5.83
N CYS A 296 -10.23 78.81 -5.37
CA CYS A 296 -10.00 79.46 -4.09
C CYS A 296 -10.63 78.66 -2.92
N LEU A 297 -9.85 78.43 -1.87
CA LEU A 297 -10.35 77.96 -0.57
C LEU A 297 -10.56 79.17 0.34
N CYS A 298 -11.81 79.62 0.45
CA CYS A 298 -12.14 80.81 1.21
C CYS A 298 -11.97 80.64 2.73
N SER A 299 -11.44 81.69 3.36
CA SER A 299 -11.40 81.81 4.82
C SER A 299 -12.80 81.79 5.44
N GLN A 300 -12.87 81.49 6.73
CA GLN A 300 -14.14 81.48 7.47
C GLN A 300 -14.83 82.85 7.32
N ASN A 301 -16.15 82.82 7.08
CA ASN A 301 -17.01 83.96 6.75
C ASN A 301 -16.94 84.51 5.30
N PHE A 302 -16.17 83.90 4.39
CA PHE A 302 -16.19 84.26 2.96
C PHE A 302 -16.71 83.14 2.06
N TYR A 303 -17.18 83.52 0.86
CA TYR A 303 -17.60 82.63 -0.24
C TYR A 303 -17.54 83.38 -1.58
N GLY A 304 -17.90 82.70 -2.67
CA GLY A 304 -17.74 83.19 -4.04
C GLY A 304 -16.83 82.26 -4.85
N VAL A 305 -16.48 82.65 -6.07
CA VAL A 305 -15.47 81.93 -6.89
C VAL A 305 -14.06 82.36 -6.48
N ASN A 306 -13.92 83.65 -6.18
CA ASN A 306 -12.68 84.33 -5.83
C ASN A 306 -12.66 84.75 -4.34
N CYS A 307 -13.61 84.26 -3.54
CA CYS A 307 -13.83 84.66 -2.14
C CYS A 307 -14.24 86.13 -1.96
N GLU A 308 -14.87 86.69 -2.98
CA GLU A 308 -15.28 88.10 -3.10
C GLU A 308 -16.54 88.47 -2.28
N GLN A 309 -17.19 87.50 -1.62
CA GLN A 309 -18.46 87.70 -0.92
C GLN A 309 -18.35 87.40 0.58
N GLU A 310 -18.66 88.41 1.40
CA GLU A 310 -18.85 88.26 2.84
C GLU A 310 -20.16 87.53 3.17
N LYS A 311 -20.09 86.54 4.06
CA LYS A 311 -21.29 85.93 4.68
C LYS A 311 -21.88 86.92 5.68
N LYS A 312 -23.01 87.52 5.31
CA LYS A 312 -23.75 88.45 6.18
C LYS A 312 -24.12 87.76 7.51
N PRO A 313 -24.09 88.46 8.65
CA PRO A 313 -24.30 87.83 9.98
C PRO A 313 -25.63 87.09 10.16
N ASP A 314 -26.65 87.44 9.39
CA ASP A 314 -28.03 87.00 9.59
C ASP A 314 -28.31 85.53 9.21
N GLU A 315 -27.36 84.84 8.54
CA GLU A 315 -27.40 83.38 8.34
C GLU A 315 -26.27 82.64 9.06
N MET A 316 -25.90 83.11 10.26
CA MET A 316 -25.29 82.25 11.29
C MET A 316 -26.31 81.21 11.80
N PHE A 317 -26.72 80.27 10.94
CA PHE A 317 -27.34 79.03 11.38
C PHE A 317 -26.35 78.31 12.33
N PRO A 318 -26.74 78.01 13.58
CA PRO A 318 -25.88 77.23 14.46
C PRO A 318 -25.58 75.89 13.80
N MET A 319 -24.31 75.46 13.84
CA MET A 319 -23.98 74.06 13.57
C MET A 319 -24.90 73.19 14.43
N PRO A 320 -25.65 72.24 13.85
CA PRO A 320 -26.61 71.45 14.61
C PRO A 320 -25.86 70.71 15.71
N MET A 321 -26.14 71.07 16.98
CA MET A 321 -25.49 70.44 18.11
C MET A 321 -25.81 68.95 18.08
N VAL A 322 -24.77 68.13 17.90
CA VAL A 322 -24.86 66.67 18.01
C VAL A 322 -25.10 66.34 19.47
N ASN A 323 -26.37 66.41 19.87
CA ASN A 323 -26.80 66.05 21.21
C ASN A 323 -26.49 64.58 21.44
N LYS A 324 -25.48 64.32 22.28
CA LYS A 324 -25.35 63.05 22.99
C LYS A 324 -26.53 62.90 23.95
N THR A 325 -27.61 62.31 23.48
CA THR A 325 -28.46 61.48 24.34
C THR A 325 -28.16 60.02 24.06
N GLU A 326 -28.09 59.24 25.13
CA GLU A 326 -27.43 57.94 25.10
C GLU A 326 -28.31 56.88 24.44
N ASN A 327 -27.72 56.07 23.56
CA ASN A 327 -28.06 54.66 23.53
C ASN A 327 -26.78 53.82 23.47
N LYS A 328 -26.64 52.97 24.48
CA LYS A 328 -25.43 52.22 24.81
C LYS A 328 -25.16 51.14 23.75
N PRO A 329 -23.92 50.94 23.28
CA PRO A 329 -23.63 49.96 22.24
C PRO A 329 -23.92 48.54 22.73
N VAL A 330 -24.95 47.90 22.17
CA VAL A 330 -25.20 46.46 22.30
C VAL A 330 -24.44 45.75 21.17
N LEU A 331 -23.59 44.80 21.57
CA LEU A 331 -22.64 44.13 20.69
C LEU A 331 -23.32 43.15 19.72
N VAL A 332 -23.63 43.60 18.50
CA VAL A 332 -24.03 42.69 17.40
C VAL A 332 -22.77 42.11 16.76
N THR A 333 -22.44 40.87 17.10
CA THR A 333 -21.33 40.13 16.47
C THR A 333 -21.76 39.53 15.14
N SER A 334 -20.97 39.78 14.08
CA SER A 334 -21.22 39.25 12.74
C SER A 334 -21.02 37.74 12.64
N LYS A 335 -22.04 36.95 13.00
CA LYS A 335 -22.04 35.49 12.79
C LYS A 335 -22.68 35.14 11.44
N LYS A 336 -21.81 34.81 10.49
CA LYS A 336 -22.12 34.27 9.15
C LYS A 336 -23.06 33.04 9.24
N PRO A 337 -24.27 33.07 8.66
CA PRO A 337 -25.16 31.91 8.63
C PRO A 337 -24.55 30.74 7.84
N VAL A 338 -24.66 29.54 8.39
CA VAL A 338 -24.29 28.28 7.72
C VAL A 338 -25.52 27.76 6.98
N VAL A 339 -25.38 27.40 5.70
CA VAL A 339 -26.43 26.70 4.95
C VAL A 339 -26.59 25.28 5.51
N LYS A 340 -27.80 24.95 5.96
CA LYS A 340 -28.23 23.56 6.17
C LYS A 340 -29.63 23.35 5.60
N THR A 341 -29.77 22.26 4.85
CA THR A 341 -30.98 21.77 4.20
C THR A 341 -32.03 21.30 5.22
N THR A 342 -33.33 21.46 4.93
CA THR A 342 -34.37 20.42 5.04
C THR A 342 -35.68 20.88 4.36
N THR A 343 -36.21 19.99 3.50
CA THR A 343 -37.62 19.71 3.08
C THR A 343 -38.74 20.57 3.72
N THR A 344 -39.82 20.99 3.03
CA THR A 344 -40.89 20.08 2.52
C THR A 344 -41.88 20.77 1.55
N THR A 345 -42.54 19.97 0.70
CA THR A 345 -43.50 20.32 -0.37
C THR A 345 -44.96 20.45 0.12
N THR A 346 -45.71 21.45 -0.39
CA THR A 346 -47.18 21.33 -0.59
C THR A 346 -47.71 22.24 -1.73
N THR A 347 -48.95 21.98 -2.15
CA THR A 347 -49.76 22.62 -3.22
C THR A 347 -50.23 24.05 -2.85
N THR A 348 -50.89 24.89 -3.70
CA THR A 348 -51.97 24.63 -4.68
C THR A 348 -52.18 25.77 -5.71
N THR A 349 -52.58 25.38 -6.93
CA THR A 349 -53.61 25.95 -7.85
C THR A 349 -53.80 27.47 -8.05
N THR A 350 -53.78 27.90 -9.32
CA THR A 350 -54.66 28.99 -9.82
C THR A 350 -55.17 28.77 -11.25
N THR A 351 -56.43 29.18 -11.45
CA THR A 351 -57.32 29.27 -12.63
C THR A 351 -56.73 30.05 -13.85
N ALA A 352 -57.29 30.04 -15.09
CA ALA A 352 -58.70 29.87 -15.47
C ALA A 352 -59.01 29.29 -16.90
N THR A 353 -60.29 28.94 -17.07
CA THR A 353 -61.18 28.71 -18.25
C THR A 353 -60.97 29.61 -19.50
N GLN A 354 -61.39 29.34 -20.76
CA GLN A 354 -62.19 28.30 -21.50
C GLN A 354 -62.06 28.59 -23.06
N THR A 355 -62.64 27.94 -24.10
CA THR A 355 -63.64 26.84 -24.31
C THR A 355 -63.51 26.18 -25.73
N ASN A 356 -63.83 24.87 -25.82
CA ASN A 356 -64.55 24.11 -26.89
C ASN A 356 -64.59 24.51 -28.39
N LYS A 357 -64.03 23.65 -29.26
CA LYS A 357 -64.69 22.85 -30.36
C LYS A 357 -63.64 22.25 -31.34
N VAL A 358 -63.82 21.14 -32.06
CA VAL A 358 -64.61 19.88 -31.92
C VAL A 358 -64.10 18.87 -32.98
N THR A 359 -64.06 17.55 -32.69
CA THR A 359 -63.87 16.34 -33.57
C THR A 359 -63.07 16.44 -34.91
N THR A 360 -62.16 15.52 -35.26
CA THR A 360 -62.52 14.14 -35.69
C THR A 360 -61.37 13.09 -35.66
N GLU A 361 -61.78 11.81 -35.60
CA GLU A 361 -61.17 10.62 -36.25
C GLU A 361 -59.87 9.93 -35.73
N LYS A 362 -59.66 8.72 -36.28
CA LYS A 362 -58.85 7.52 -35.92
C LYS A 362 -58.68 6.71 -37.25
N PRO A 363 -58.00 5.53 -37.36
CA PRO A 363 -57.00 4.81 -36.54
C PRO A 363 -55.76 4.38 -37.40
N ILE A 364 -55.06 3.27 -37.02
CA ILE A 364 -54.15 2.42 -37.85
C ILE A 364 -52.71 3.01 -38.02
N LEU A 365 -51.57 2.30 -38.02
CA LEU A 365 -51.16 0.87 -38.17
C LEU A 365 -50.09 0.54 -37.07
N GLN A 366 -50.16 -0.50 -36.22
CA GLN A 366 -49.83 -1.93 -36.41
C GLN A 366 -48.40 -2.30 -36.88
N SER A 367 -47.55 -2.79 -35.95
CA SER A 367 -46.73 -4.03 -36.04
C SER A 367 -46.00 -4.27 -34.69
N LEU A 368 -46.37 -5.29 -33.90
CA LEU A 368 -45.81 -6.67 -33.88
C LEU A 368 -44.35 -6.72 -33.37
N SER A 369 -44.09 -7.04 -32.10
CA SER A 369 -43.98 -8.39 -31.47
C SER A 369 -42.54 -8.98 -31.56
N THR A 370 -42.00 -9.76 -30.60
CA THR A 370 -42.64 -10.72 -29.69
C THR A 370 -42.08 -10.76 -28.26
N THR A 371 -42.93 -11.25 -27.36
CA THR A 371 -42.72 -11.81 -26.01
C THR A 371 -41.44 -12.63 -25.76
N THR A 372 -40.92 -12.54 -24.53
CA THR A 372 -41.05 -13.63 -23.53
C THR A 372 -41.04 -13.08 -22.10
N GLU A 373 -41.95 -13.56 -21.27
CA GLU A 373 -41.95 -13.30 -19.82
C GLU A 373 -41.21 -14.43 -19.08
N TYR A 374 -40.63 -14.11 -17.91
CA TYR A 374 -40.66 -15.02 -16.78
C TYR A 374 -40.77 -14.22 -15.48
N LYS A 375 -41.92 -14.31 -14.81
CA LYS A 375 -42.07 -13.87 -13.42
C LYS A 375 -41.64 -14.98 -12.47
N ASN A 376 -41.21 -14.59 -11.28
CA ASN A 376 -41.59 -15.28 -10.04
C ASN A 376 -41.37 -14.34 -8.85
N GLU A 377 -42.47 -13.93 -8.21
CA GLU A 377 -42.49 -13.28 -6.90
C GLU A 377 -42.82 -14.34 -5.85
N VAL A 378 -42.05 -14.44 -4.76
CA VAL A 378 -42.51 -15.00 -3.48
C VAL A 378 -41.90 -14.17 -2.35
N ASN A 379 -42.73 -13.81 -1.37
CA ASN A 379 -42.38 -12.93 -0.26
C ASN A 379 -42.10 -13.70 1.05
N ASN A 380 -41.92 -12.92 2.12
CA ASN A 380 -41.88 -13.26 3.55
C ASN A 380 -40.50 -13.72 4.05
N GLU A 381 -39.89 -13.09 5.05
CA GLU A 381 -40.38 -12.69 6.39
C GLU A 381 -40.59 -13.86 7.36
N THR A 382 -39.59 -14.07 8.22
CA THR A 382 -39.73 -14.52 9.62
C THR A 382 -38.56 -14.00 10.45
#